data_AF-A0A256WKY0-F1
#
_entry.id   AF-A0A256WKY0-F1
#
_cell.length_a   1.000
_cell.length_b   1.000
_cell.length_c   1.000
_cell.angle_alpha   90.00
_cell.angle_beta   90.00
_cell.angle_gamma   90.00
#
_symmetry.space_group_name_H-M   'P 1'
#
loop_
_entity.id
_entity.type
_entity.pdbx_description
1 polymer ?
#
loop_
_entity_poly.entity_id
_entity_poly.type
_entity_poly.pdbx_seq_one_letter_code
_entity_poly.pdbx_strand_id
1 'polypeptide(L)'
;MKNNLLSLSKLFLVFSLIFSINLGFAQETLTREELSIKKAEESLELKRQKLVLLKQQIESADSLYVAGEELADESKINRKQAKEEIKAVEKQYKSESKPYNKTINGKDRTAASEARIELREVTTQYKIDLKTAQNKQKEADKGLRTSDKMLEKADRKLDMLGSKLKTAEKAYEAAEEKLENLIDGE
;
A
#
# COMPACT_ATOMS: atom_id res chain seq x y z
N MET A 1 47.64 20.04 22.94
CA MET A 1 46.91 18.89 23.50
C MET A 1 47.42 17.63 22.83
N LYS A 2 48.46 17.04 23.41
CA LYS A 2 49.01 15.73 23.05
C LYS A 2 48.63 14.79 24.19
N ASN A 3 48.53 13.50 23.88
CA ASN A 3 48.37 12.35 24.78
C ASN A 3 46.93 11.87 24.89
N ASN A 4 46.56 10.94 24.00
CA ASN A 4 45.58 9.87 24.27
C ASN A 4 45.78 8.71 23.28
N LEU A 5 47.03 8.35 22.98
CA LEU A 5 47.37 7.25 22.06
C LEU A 5 48.11 6.09 22.76
N LEU A 6 48.07 6.03 24.09
CA LEU A 6 48.87 5.11 24.90
C LEU A 6 48.07 4.25 25.90
N SER A 7 46.74 4.22 25.84
CA SER A 7 45.93 3.31 26.68
C SER A 7 45.33 2.11 25.94
N LEU A 8 45.31 2.10 24.59
CA LEU A 8 44.69 1.02 23.81
C LEU A 8 45.61 -0.18 23.55
N SER A 9 46.91 -0.03 23.78
CA SER A 9 47.92 -1.07 23.46
C SER A 9 48.21 -2.06 24.60
N LYS A 10 47.73 -1.81 25.82
CA LYS A 10 47.99 -2.70 26.98
C LYS A 10 46.80 -3.58 27.39
N LEU A 11 45.61 -3.35 26.83
CA LEU A 11 44.45 -4.22 27.07
C LEU A 11 44.41 -5.44 26.14
N PHE A 12 45.24 -5.47 25.09
CA PHE A 12 45.27 -6.55 24.11
C PHE A 12 46.25 -7.69 24.47
N LEU A 13 47.10 -7.49 25.48
CA LEU A 13 48.21 -8.41 25.81
C LEU A 13 47.94 -9.33 27.02
N VAL A 14 46.75 -9.24 27.63
CA VAL A 14 46.33 -10.13 28.74
C VAL A 14 45.21 -11.09 28.33
N PHE A 15 44.58 -10.87 27.17
CA PHE A 15 43.56 -11.81 26.65
C PHE A 15 44.14 -12.99 25.86
N SER A 16 45.46 -13.06 25.70
CA SER A 16 46.16 -14.07 24.88
C SER A 16 46.62 -15.32 25.66
N LEU A 17 46.23 -15.49 26.94
CA LEU A 17 46.80 -16.56 27.78
C LEU A 17 45.79 -17.39 28.61
N ILE A 18 44.50 -17.32 28.29
CA ILE A 18 43.47 -18.21 28.87
C ILE A 18 42.49 -18.66 27.78
N PHE A 19 43.01 -19.23 26.69
CA PHE A 19 42.20 -20.02 25.75
C PHE A 19 42.92 -21.33 25.41
N SER A 20 43.43 -22.00 26.44
CA SER A 20 43.97 -23.36 26.37
C SER A 20 43.19 -24.28 27.32
N ILE A 21 41.87 -24.13 27.36
CA ILE A 21 40.99 -25.11 27.98
C ILE A 21 40.29 -25.85 26.84
N ASN A 22 40.84 -27.03 26.56
CA ASN A 22 40.23 -28.16 25.86
C ASN A 22 38.73 -28.01 25.55
N LEU A 23 38.38 -27.46 24.40
CA LEU A 23 37.25 -28.00 23.65
C LEU A 23 37.81 -29.16 22.84
N GLY A 24 37.79 -30.34 23.45
CA GLY A 24 37.66 -31.56 22.66
C GLY A 24 36.36 -31.43 21.89
N PHE A 25 36.45 -30.98 20.64
CA PHE A 25 35.37 -31.18 19.68
C PHE A 25 35.22 -32.69 19.53
N ALA A 26 34.33 -33.27 20.33
CA ALA A 26 33.61 -34.47 19.94
C ALA A 26 32.80 -34.04 18.70
N GLN A 27 33.46 -34.09 17.54
CA GLN A 27 32.76 -34.07 16.28
C GLN A 27 32.02 -35.40 16.24
N GLU A 28 30.76 -35.39 16.66
CA GLU A 28 29.81 -36.48 16.37
C GLU A 28 29.92 -36.71 14.86
N THR A 29 30.55 -37.82 14.50
CA THR A 29 30.68 -38.20 13.10
C THR A 29 29.34 -38.78 12.72
N LEU A 30 28.43 -37.89 12.30
CA LEU A 30 27.14 -38.29 11.76
C LEU A 30 27.39 -39.38 10.72
N THR A 31 26.65 -40.48 10.83
CA THR A 31 26.66 -41.53 9.83
C THR A 31 26.21 -40.93 8.49
N ARG A 32 26.54 -41.61 7.39
CA ARG A 32 26.16 -41.15 6.04
C ARG A 32 24.64 -40.95 5.91
N GLU A 33 23.89 -41.76 6.64
CA GLU A 33 22.42 -41.75 6.74
C GLU A 33 21.92 -40.52 7.50
N GLU A 34 22.41 -40.29 8.71
CA GLU A 34 22.06 -39.12 9.51
C GLU A 34 22.42 -37.80 8.79
N LEU A 35 23.54 -37.77 8.05
CA LEU A 35 23.90 -36.62 7.22
C LEU A 35 22.91 -36.40 6.05
N SER A 36 22.35 -37.48 5.49
CA SER A 36 21.39 -37.40 4.40
C SER A 36 20.02 -36.92 4.87
N ILE A 37 19.58 -37.38 6.05
CA ILE A 37 18.36 -36.94 6.73
C ILE A 37 18.49 -35.45 7.06
N LYS A 38 19.58 -35.02 7.72
CA LYS A 38 19.81 -33.61 8.05
C LYS A 38 19.75 -32.68 6.83
N LYS A 39 20.34 -33.08 5.71
CA LYS A 39 20.25 -32.29 4.46
C LYS A 39 18.84 -32.24 3.88
N ALA A 40 18.07 -33.31 4.02
CA ALA A 40 16.68 -33.35 3.59
C ALA A 40 15.81 -32.45 4.47
N GLU A 41 15.99 -32.47 5.79
CA GLU A 41 15.35 -31.56 6.74
C GLU A 41 15.66 -30.09 6.44
N GLU A 42 16.94 -29.75 6.27
CA GLU A 42 17.36 -28.39 5.89
C GLU A 42 16.71 -27.95 4.56
N SER A 43 16.63 -28.86 3.58
CA SER A 43 15.98 -28.57 2.29
C SER A 43 14.47 -28.37 2.42
N LEU A 44 13.80 -29.16 3.26
CA LEU A 44 12.38 -29.05 3.55
C LEU A 44 12.07 -27.72 4.24
N GLU A 45 12.85 -27.35 5.24
CA GLU A 45 12.69 -26.10 5.98
C GLU A 45 12.89 -24.86 5.09
N LEU A 46 13.89 -24.86 4.20
CA LEU A 46 14.06 -23.78 3.21
C LEU A 46 12.84 -23.62 2.29
N LYS A 47 12.21 -24.72 1.88
CA LYS A 47 11.00 -24.70 1.05
C LYS A 47 9.79 -24.23 1.85
N ARG A 48 9.68 -24.64 3.11
CA ARG A 48 8.64 -24.17 4.04
C ARG A 48 8.72 -22.65 4.23
N GLN A 49 9.91 -22.12 4.47
CA GLN A 49 10.14 -20.68 4.59
C GLN A 49 9.73 -19.94 3.31
N LYS A 50 10.06 -20.49 2.15
CA LYS A 50 9.63 -19.92 0.86
C LYS A 50 8.11 -19.89 0.72
N LEU A 51 7.40 -20.94 1.16
CA LEU A 51 5.93 -20.95 1.17
C LEU A 51 5.36 -19.87 2.08
N VAL A 52 5.90 -19.71 3.29
CA VAL A 52 5.48 -18.66 4.22
C VAL A 52 5.65 -17.27 3.59
N LEU A 53 6.81 -16.99 2.99
CA LEU A 53 7.07 -15.71 2.33
C LEU A 53 6.11 -15.45 1.16
N LEU A 54 5.81 -16.46 0.34
CA LEU A 54 4.87 -16.31 -0.78
C LEU A 54 3.45 -16.05 -0.28
N LYS A 55 3.00 -16.74 0.77
CA LYS A 55 1.69 -16.51 1.38
C LYS A 55 1.57 -15.10 1.94
N GLN A 56 2.58 -14.60 2.65
CA GLN A 56 2.63 -13.21 3.13
C GLN A 56 2.58 -12.19 1.98
N GLN A 57 3.24 -12.48 0.86
CA GLN A 57 3.19 -11.61 -0.32
C GLN A 57 1.81 -11.60 -0.98
N ILE A 58 1.10 -12.73 -0.97
CA ILE A 58 -0.28 -12.84 -1.46
C ILE A 58 -1.21 -12.04 -0.56
N GLU A 59 -1.15 -12.21 0.76
CA GLU A 59 -1.94 -11.44 1.73
C GLU A 59 -1.74 -9.93 1.56
N SER A 60 -0.50 -9.49 1.31
CA SER A 60 -0.20 -8.08 1.01
C SER A 60 -0.82 -7.61 -0.31
N ALA A 61 -0.88 -8.47 -1.33
CA ALA A 61 -1.52 -8.15 -2.60
C ALA A 61 -3.06 -8.12 -2.48
N ASP A 62 -3.65 -9.04 -1.71
CA ASP A 62 -5.09 -9.04 -1.39
C ASP A 62 -5.48 -7.78 -0.62
N SER A 63 -4.68 -7.38 0.37
CA SER A 63 -4.92 -6.12 1.09
C SER A 63 -4.88 -4.91 0.17
N LEU A 64 -3.97 -4.89 -0.83
CA LEU A 64 -3.94 -3.84 -1.85
C LEU A 64 -5.18 -3.87 -2.74
N TYR A 65 -5.67 -5.05 -3.09
CA TYR A 65 -6.89 -5.24 -3.87
C TYR A 65 -8.10 -4.66 -3.12
N VAL A 66 -8.31 -5.07 -1.87
CA VAL A 66 -9.41 -4.58 -1.01
C VAL A 66 -9.36 -3.06 -0.86
N ALA A 67 -8.19 -2.49 -0.56
CA ALA A 67 -8.03 -1.05 -0.46
C ALA A 67 -8.34 -0.32 -1.80
N GLY A 68 -8.07 -0.99 -2.93
CA GLY A 68 -8.44 -0.50 -4.26
C GLY A 68 -9.95 -0.47 -4.46
N GLU A 69 -10.67 -1.53 -4.07
CA GLU A 69 -12.14 -1.60 -4.18
C GLU A 69 -12.82 -0.55 -3.28
N GLU A 70 -12.40 -0.44 -2.02
CA GLU A 70 -12.93 0.55 -1.08
C GLU A 70 -12.77 1.98 -1.62
N LEU A 71 -11.57 2.31 -2.12
CA LEU A 71 -11.31 3.62 -2.73
C LEU A 71 -12.16 3.84 -3.98
N ALA A 72 -12.36 2.80 -4.81
CA ALA A 72 -13.19 2.91 -6.01
C ALA A 72 -14.63 3.25 -5.65
N ASP A 73 -15.19 2.57 -4.66
CA ASP A 73 -16.58 2.75 -4.24
C ASP A 73 -16.81 4.09 -3.56
N GLU A 74 -15.90 4.50 -2.66
CA GLU A 74 -15.92 5.84 -2.06
C GLU A 74 -15.84 6.92 -3.15
N SER A 75 -14.93 6.75 -4.11
CA SER A 75 -14.76 7.72 -5.20
C SER A 75 -15.97 7.78 -6.14
N LYS A 76 -16.67 6.67 -6.39
CA LYS A 76 -17.94 6.67 -7.16
C LYS A 76 -19.02 7.48 -6.45
N ILE A 77 -19.15 7.29 -5.13
CA ILE A 77 -20.11 8.01 -4.29
C ILE A 77 -19.78 9.51 -4.30
N ASN A 78 -18.54 9.87 -4.01
CA ASN A 78 -18.08 11.26 -3.97
C ASN A 78 -18.27 11.95 -5.33
N ARG A 79 -18.00 11.25 -6.44
CA ARG A 79 -18.22 11.77 -7.80
C ARG A 79 -19.70 12.05 -8.06
N LYS A 80 -20.61 11.17 -7.60
CA LYS A 80 -22.05 11.38 -7.75
C LYS A 80 -22.51 12.59 -6.95
N GLN A 81 -22.11 12.68 -5.68
CA GLN A 81 -22.42 13.82 -4.81
C GLN A 81 -21.91 15.14 -5.40
N ALA A 82 -20.66 15.19 -5.87
CA ALA A 82 -20.11 16.40 -6.50
C ALA A 82 -20.90 16.83 -7.75
N LYS A 83 -21.38 15.88 -8.56
CA LYS A 83 -22.25 16.20 -9.71
C LYS A 83 -23.60 16.77 -9.29
N GLU A 84 -24.17 16.28 -8.19
CA GLU A 84 -25.42 16.80 -7.64
C GLU A 84 -25.22 18.19 -7.04
N GLU A 85 -24.11 18.43 -6.34
CA GLU A 85 -23.72 19.75 -5.84
C GLU A 85 -23.56 20.77 -6.97
N ILE A 86 -22.86 20.42 -8.06
CA ILE A 86 -22.70 21.31 -9.23
C ILE A 86 -24.08 21.73 -9.77
N LYS A 87 -25.00 20.77 -9.96
CA LYS A 87 -26.36 21.06 -10.44
C LYS A 87 -27.13 21.93 -9.47
N ALA A 88 -26.96 21.72 -8.16
CA ALA A 88 -27.61 22.52 -7.13
C ALA A 88 -27.12 23.97 -7.17
N VAL A 89 -25.80 24.18 -7.25
CA VAL A 89 -25.16 25.50 -7.38
C VAL A 89 -25.64 26.23 -8.64
N GLU A 90 -25.69 25.55 -9.79
CA GLU A 90 -26.21 26.12 -11.04
C GLU A 90 -27.68 26.54 -10.93
N LYS A 91 -28.51 25.69 -10.31
CA LYS A 91 -29.93 25.97 -10.10
C LYS A 91 -30.13 27.17 -9.16
N GLN A 92 -29.36 27.22 -8.08
CA GLN A 92 -29.40 28.30 -7.10
C GLN A 92 -29.01 29.63 -7.72
N TYR A 93 -27.90 29.68 -8.47
CA TYR A 93 -27.48 30.89 -9.18
C TYR A 93 -28.56 31.36 -10.16
N LYS A 94 -29.19 30.45 -10.91
CA LYS A 94 -30.27 30.80 -11.84
C LYS A 94 -31.49 31.39 -11.11
N SER A 95 -31.85 30.87 -9.93
CA SER A 95 -32.96 31.44 -9.15
C SER A 95 -32.63 32.79 -8.54
N GLU A 96 -31.44 32.95 -7.97
CA GLU A 96 -31.03 34.17 -7.25
C GLU A 96 -30.72 35.32 -8.21
N SER A 97 -30.10 35.05 -9.35
CA SER A 97 -29.77 36.09 -10.34
C SER A 97 -31.00 36.63 -11.09
N LYS A 98 -32.08 35.85 -11.18
CA LYS A 98 -33.29 36.20 -11.95
C LYS A 98 -33.97 37.51 -11.49
N PRO A 99 -34.27 37.75 -10.20
CA PRO A 99 -34.87 39.00 -9.75
C PRO A 99 -33.97 40.21 -10.06
N TYR A 100 -32.66 40.12 -9.81
CA TYR A 100 -31.74 41.22 -10.10
C TYR A 100 -31.70 41.55 -11.59
N ASN A 101 -31.64 40.54 -12.47
CA ASN A 101 -31.69 40.75 -13.92
C ASN A 101 -33.00 41.43 -14.37
N LYS A 102 -34.12 41.16 -13.71
CA LYS A 102 -35.38 41.87 -13.98
C LYS A 102 -35.31 43.34 -13.56
N THR A 103 -34.77 43.63 -12.37
CA THR A 103 -34.62 45.00 -11.84
C THR A 103 -33.66 45.84 -12.68
N ILE A 104 -32.53 45.26 -13.13
CA ILE A 104 -31.53 45.95 -13.96
C ILE A 104 -32.12 46.45 -15.28
N ASN A 105 -33.09 45.74 -15.85
CA ASN A 105 -33.75 46.10 -17.11
C ASN A 105 -34.94 47.06 -16.90
N GLY A 106 -35.19 47.51 -15.67
CA GLY A 106 -36.25 48.47 -15.34
C GLY A 106 -35.91 49.92 -15.71
N LYS A 107 -36.87 50.82 -15.45
CA LYS A 107 -36.71 52.27 -15.71
C LYS A 107 -36.03 53.04 -14.57
N ASP A 108 -36.04 52.49 -13.35
CA ASP A 108 -35.41 53.10 -12.18
C ASP A 108 -33.89 52.88 -12.22
N ARG A 109 -33.16 53.98 -12.45
CA ARG A 109 -31.69 53.96 -12.55
C ARG A 109 -31.00 53.66 -11.23
N THR A 110 -31.55 54.09 -10.10
CA THR A 110 -30.96 53.87 -8.78
C THR A 110 -31.10 52.41 -8.40
N ALA A 111 -32.33 51.86 -8.49
CA ALA A 111 -32.58 50.45 -8.25
C ALA A 111 -31.80 49.53 -9.21
N ALA A 112 -31.63 49.94 -10.48
CA ALA A 112 -30.80 49.19 -11.43
C ALA A 112 -29.31 49.20 -11.06
N SER A 113 -28.80 50.27 -10.45
CA SER A 113 -27.41 50.35 -10.00
C SER A 113 -27.16 49.42 -8.80
N GLU A 114 -28.06 49.44 -7.82
CA GLU A 114 -27.99 48.57 -6.65
C GLU A 114 -28.09 47.08 -7.05
N ALA A 115 -29.04 46.74 -7.93
CA ALA A 115 -29.20 45.37 -8.43
C ALA A 115 -27.96 44.85 -9.18
N ARG A 116 -27.15 45.72 -9.80
CA ARG A 116 -25.87 45.33 -10.42
C ARG A 116 -24.80 44.97 -9.39
N ILE A 117 -24.79 45.63 -8.23
CA ILE A 117 -23.85 45.33 -7.15
C ILE A 117 -24.20 43.97 -6.55
N GLU A 118 -25.46 43.78 -6.18
CA GLU A 118 -26.00 42.52 -5.66
C GLU A 118 -25.76 41.35 -6.64
N LEU A 119 -26.04 41.54 -7.94
CA LEU A 119 -25.79 40.50 -8.94
C LEU A 119 -24.30 40.11 -9.05
N ARG A 120 -23.38 41.06 -8.83
CA ARG A 120 -21.93 40.77 -8.81
C ARG A 120 -21.56 39.93 -7.59
N GLU A 121 -22.18 40.19 -6.44
CA GLU A 121 -21.97 39.40 -5.23
C GLU A 121 -22.46 37.96 -5.42
N VAL A 122 -23.70 37.79 -5.89
CA VAL A 122 -24.27 36.47 -6.24
C VAL A 122 -23.41 35.73 -7.27
N THR A 123 -22.93 36.44 -8.29
CA THR A 123 -22.05 35.86 -9.32
C THR A 123 -20.68 35.46 -8.76
N THR A 124 -20.16 36.21 -7.80
CA THR A 124 -18.89 35.89 -7.13
C THR A 124 -19.04 34.64 -6.27
N GLN A 125 -20.11 34.57 -5.48
CA GLN A 125 -20.43 33.41 -4.67
C GLN A 125 -20.63 32.15 -5.52
N TYR A 126 -21.41 32.25 -6.61
CA TYR A 126 -21.57 31.17 -7.57
C TYR A 126 -20.24 30.62 -8.11
N LYS A 127 -19.29 31.50 -8.47
CA LYS A 127 -17.98 31.06 -8.98
C LYS A 127 -17.17 30.32 -7.92
N ILE A 128 -17.24 30.76 -6.66
CA ILE A 128 -16.56 30.11 -5.53
C ILE A 128 -17.16 28.72 -5.32
N ASP A 129 -18.48 28.63 -5.22
CA ASP A 129 -19.18 27.37 -4.93
C ASP A 129 -19.03 26.36 -6.07
N LEU A 130 -19.15 26.83 -7.31
CA LEU A 130 -18.94 25.99 -8.49
C LEU A 130 -17.52 25.44 -8.53
N LYS A 131 -16.51 26.28 -8.26
CA LYS A 131 -15.11 25.84 -8.23
C LYS A 131 -14.87 24.80 -7.14
N THR A 132 -15.47 24.99 -5.96
CA THR A 132 -15.40 24.03 -4.86
C THR A 132 -16.00 22.68 -5.25
N ALA A 133 -17.22 22.66 -5.80
CA ALA A 133 -17.87 21.43 -6.24
C ALA A 133 -17.12 20.74 -7.39
N GLN A 134 -16.57 21.50 -8.34
CA GLN A 134 -15.71 20.97 -9.42
C GLN A 134 -14.41 20.38 -8.89
N ASN A 135 -13.81 20.95 -7.83
CA ASN A 135 -12.62 20.40 -7.21
C ASN A 135 -12.91 19.05 -6.55
N LYS A 136 -14.03 18.93 -5.81
CA LYS A 136 -14.49 17.63 -5.26
C LYS A 136 -14.67 16.60 -6.37
N GLN A 137 -15.28 16.97 -7.50
CA GLN A 137 -15.43 16.07 -8.64
C GLN A 137 -14.06 15.61 -9.18
N LYS A 138 -13.10 16.53 -9.32
CA LYS A 138 -11.74 16.20 -9.79
C LYS A 138 -11.00 15.29 -8.82
N GLU A 139 -11.17 15.46 -7.52
CA GLU A 139 -10.58 14.59 -6.50
C GLU A 139 -11.19 13.19 -6.58
N ALA A 140 -12.51 13.08 -6.69
CA ALA A 140 -13.17 11.80 -6.89
C ALA A 140 -12.70 11.09 -8.19
N ASP A 141 -12.53 11.82 -9.29
CA ASP A 141 -11.99 11.26 -10.53
C ASP A 141 -10.52 10.81 -10.39
N LYS A 142 -9.70 11.49 -9.57
CA LYS A 142 -8.34 11.03 -9.22
C LYS A 142 -8.37 9.78 -8.36
N GLY A 143 -9.32 9.69 -7.42
CA GLY A 143 -9.55 8.51 -6.60
C GLY A 143 -9.82 7.28 -7.46
N LEU A 144 -10.75 7.38 -8.42
CA LEU A 144 -11.03 6.31 -9.39
C LEU A 144 -9.80 5.87 -10.19
N ARG A 145 -9.02 6.82 -10.72
CA ARG A 145 -7.80 6.48 -11.46
C ARG A 145 -6.74 5.81 -10.57
N THR A 146 -6.71 6.16 -9.30
CA THR A 146 -5.80 5.57 -8.32
C THR A 146 -6.25 4.15 -7.97
N SER A 147 -7.55 3.94 -7.71
CA SER A 147 -8.10 2.61 -7.46
C SER A 147 -7.87 1.67 -8.63
N ASP A 148 -8.10 2.13 -9.87
CA ASP A 148 -7.87 1.30 -11.07
C ASP A 148 -6.41 0.78 -11.13
N LYS A 149 -5.44 1.64 -10.83
CA LYS A 149 -4.02 1.26 -10.78
C LYS A 149 -3.69 0.32 -9.62
N MET A 150 -4.35 0.48 -8.48
CA MET A 150 -4.17 -0.40 -7.32
C MET A 150 -4.67 -1.80 -7.64
N LEU A 151 -5.88 -1.90 -8.19
CA LEU A 151 -6.51 -3.16 -8.62
C LEU A 151 -5.66 -3.86 -9.68
N GLU A 152 -5.28 -3.17 -10.76
CA GLU A 152 -4.42 -3.73 -11.81
C GLU A 152 -3.09 -4.25 -11.25
N LYS A 153 -2.49 -3.51 -10.30
CA LYS A 153 -1.24 -3.92 -9.67
C LYS A 153 -1.42 -5.11 -8.74
N ALA A 154 -2.53 -5.17 -8.01
CA ALA A 154 -2.86 -6.28 -7.12
C ALA A 154 -3.10 -7.56 -7.93
N ASP A 155 -3.94 -7.51 -8.96
CA ASP A 155 -4.25 -8.65 -9.84
C ASP A 155 -2.98 -9.24 -10.47
N ARG A 156 -2.14 -8.38 -11.07
CA ARG A 156 -0.87 -8.83 -11.65
C ARG A 156 0.05 -9.50 -10.64
N LYS A 157 0.05 -9.02 -9.38
CA LYS A 157 0.84 -9.64 -8.32
C LYS A 157 0.23 -10.98 -7.91
N LEU A 158 -1.08 -11.06 -7.73
CA LEU A 158 -1.78 -12.28 -7.35
C LEU A 158 -1.58 -13.38 -8.39
N ASP A 159 -1.73 -13.07 -9.69
CA ASP A 159 -1.47 -14.02 -10.77
C ASP A 159 -0.03 -14.57 -10.73
N MET A 160 0.94 -13.66 -10.61
CA MET A 160 2.34 -14.03 -10.54
C MET A 160 2.65 -14.88 -9.30
N LEU A 161 2.14 -14.47 -8.13
CA LEU A 161 2.41 -15.13 -6.86
C LEU A 161 1.69 -16.46 -6.75
N GLY A 162 0.46 -16.59 -7.27
CA GLY A 162 -0.29 -17.83 -7.32
C GLY A 162 0.44 -18.91 -8.13
N SER A 163 1.00 -18.53 -9.30
CA SER A 163 1.81 -19.47 -10.10
C SER A 163 3.09 -19.92 -9.37
N LYS A 164 3.75 -19.01 -8.66
CA LYS A 164 4.93 -19.30 -7.83
C LYS A 164 4.59 -20.16 -6.62
N LEU A 165 3.47 -19.89 -5.94
CA LEU A 165 3.00 -20.63 -4.78
C LEU A 165 2.76 -22.09 -5.18
N LYS A 166 1.99 -22.34 -6.24
CA LYS A 166 1.73 -23.69 -6.74
C LYS A 166 3.00 -24.48 -7.06
N THR A 167 4.01 -23.80 -7.60
CA THR A 167 5.31 -24.42 -7.89
C THR A 167 6.10 -24.73 -6.60
N ALA A 168 6.05 -23.82 -5.63
CA ALA A 168 6.70 -24.00 -4.34
C ALA A 168 6.03 -25.08 -3.49
N GLU A 169 4.70 -25.22 -3.56
CA GLU A 169 3.92 -26.25 -2.85
C GLU A 169 4.33 -27.64 -3.33
N LYS A 170 4.32 -27.86 -4.65
CA LYS A 170 4.83 -29.11 -5.24
C LYS A 170 6.26 -29.43 -4.85
N ALA A 171 7.12 -28.41 -4.78
CA ALA A 171 8.51 -28.60 -4.40
C ALA A 171 8.65 -28.96 -2.91
N TYR A 172 7.79 -28.40 -2.05
CA TYR A 172 7.70 -28.74 -0.62
C TYR A 172 7.20 -30.18 -0.45
N GLU A 173 6.09 -30.54 -1.08
CA GLU A 173 5.52 -31.90 -1.06
C GLU A 173 6.57 -32.95 -1.47
N ALA A 174 7.27 -32.73 -2.58
CA ALA A 174 8.33 -33.64 -3.04
C ALA A 174 9.54 -33.70 -2.09
N ALA A 175 9.77 -32.66 -1.29
CA ALA A 175 10.84 -32.66 -0.28
C ALA A 175 10.42 -33.39 0.99
N GLU A 176 9.15 -33.26 1.36
CA GLU A 176 8.52 -33.93 2.49
C GLU A 176 8.49 -35.44 2.25
N GLU A 177 7.99 -35.87 1.07
CA GLU A 177 8.00 -37.27 0.65
C GLU A 177 9.42 -37.85 0.61
N LYS A 178 10.41 -37.06 0.18
CA LYS A 178 11.81 -37.51 0.19
C LYS A 178 12.34 -37.72 1.61
N LEU A 179 11.99 -36.83 2.54
CA LEU A 179 12.40 -36.96 3.94
C LEU A 179 11.72 -38.16 4.59
N GLU A 180 10.42 -38.36 4.36
CA GLU A 180 9.64 -39.50 4.85
C GLU A 180 10.25 -40.83 4.37
N ASN A 181 10.55 -40.96 3.07
CA ASN A 181 11.20 -42.15 2.52
C ASN A 181 12.62 -42.42 3.09
N LEU A 182 13.34 -41.39 3.54
CA LEU A 182 14.64 -41.56 4.19
C LEU A 182 14.51 -42.01 5.65
N ILE A 183 13.41 -41.66 6.31
CA ILE A 183 13.12 -42.04 7.70
C ILE A 183 12.47 -43.43 7.76
N ASP A 184 11.52 -43.73 6.87
CA ASP A 184 10.80 -45.02 6.83
C ASP A 184 11.61 -46.16 6.19
N GLY A 185 12.73 -45.82 5.54
CA GLY A 185 13.69 -46.78 4.97
C GLY A 185 14.69 -47.36 5.97
N GLU A 186 14.67 -46.90 7.23
CA GLU A 186 15.39 -47.44 8.40
C GLU A 186 14.69 -48.68 8.99
#